data_AF-A0A9P6XCI6-F1
#
_entry.id   AF-A0A9P6XCI6-F1
#
_cell.length_a   1.000
_cell.length_b   1.000
_cell.length_c   1.000
_cell.angle_alpha   90.00
_cell.angle_beta   90.00
_cell.angle_gamma   90.00
#
_symmetry.space_group_name_H-M   'P 1'
#
loop_
_entity.id
_entity.type
_entity.pdbx_description
1 polymer ?
#
loop_
_entity_poly.entity_id
_entity_poly.type
_entity_poly.pdbx_seq_one_letter_code
_entity_poly.pdbx_strand_id
1 'polypeptide(L)'
;MNLQSKQYADNKGFCEDLTEGKFSFPIIHSIRSDPNSRQLLNILKQKSDSVELKQFALQLLEKTNTFAYCRQFLAVLEKEARKEIESLGGNKTLEKIMDVLSIKVEEGDVDVSLSYK
;
A
#
# COMPACT_ATOMS: atom_id res chain seq x y z
N MET A 1 1.79 -5.35 4.05
CA MET A 1 2.40 -4.23 3.29
C MET A 1 3.70 -3.81 3.98
N ASN A 2 4.76 -3.50 3.22
CA ASN A 2 6.07 -3.11 3.80
C ASN A 2 5.98 -1.93 4.79
N LEU A 3 4.94 -1.09 4.64
CA LEU A 3 4.69 0.09 5.47
C LEU A 3 3.82 -0.18 6.72
N GLN A 4 3.26 -1.37 6.91
CA GLN A 4 2.32 -1.67 8.02
C GLN A 4 2.73 -2.83 8.94
N SER A 5 3.85 -3.49 8.67
CA SER A 5 4.24 -4.63 9.48
C SER A 5 4.76 -4.17 10.85
N LYS A 6 3.89 -4.23 11.88
CA LYS A 6 4.20 -3.92 13.30
C LYS A 6 5.27 -4.83 13.93
N GLN A 7 5.88 -5.76 13.19
CA GLN A 7 6.89 -6.70 13.69
C GLN A 7 8.33 -6.43 13.25
N TYR A 8 8.65 -5.29 12.64
CA TYR A 8 9.99 -5.07 12.09
C TYR A 8 10.59 -3.71 12.43
N ALA A 9 10.67 -3.41 13.73
CA ALA A 9 11.61 -2.41 14.21
C ALA A 9 13.08 -2.84 14.01
N ASP A 10 13.34 -4.15 13.81
CA ASP A 10 14.70 -4.72 13.86
C ASP A 10 15.24 -5.35 12.56
N ASN A 11 14.50 -5.40 11.43
CA ASN A 11 15.07 -5.93 10.17
C ASN A 11 14.96 -4.93 9.01
N LYS A 12 16.02 -4.93 8.19
CA LYS A 12 16.09 -4.29 6.86
C LYS A 12 14.74 -4.40 6.13
N GLY A 13 14.24 -3.27 5.61
CA GLY A 13 12.96 -3.20 4.87
C GLY A 13 11.90 -2.28 5.48
N PHE A 14 12.07 -1.78 6.71
CA PHE A 14 11.13 -0.81 7.31
C PHE A 14 11.19 0.54 6.59
N CYS A 15 10.11 0.88 5.89
CA CYS A 15 9.98 2.09 5.08
C CYS A 15 11.20 2.34 4.18
N GLU A 16 11.76 1.28 3.60
CA GLU A 16 12.93 1.38 2.70
C GLU A 16 12.63 2.26 1.49
N ASP A 17 11.38 2.24 1.01
CA ASP A 17 10.89 3.16 -0.01
C ASP A 17 11.14 4.64 0.36
N LEU A 18 11.07 5.01 1.64
CA LEU A 18 11.35 6.38 2.10
C LEU A 18 12.85 6.69 2.09
N THR A 19 13.69 5.74 2.53
CA THR A 19 15.16 5.88 2.50
C THR A 19 15.66 5.98 1.06
N GLU A 20 15.14 5.17 0.14
CA GLU A 20 15.56 5.19 -1.27
C GLU A 20 14.98 6.39 -2.05
N GLY A 21 13.91 7.00 -1.53
CA GLY A 21 13.16 8.07 -2.19
C GLY A 21 12.25 7.54 -3.30
N LYS A 22 11.73 6.31 -3.15
CA LYS A 22 10.87 5.65 -4.14
C LYS A 22 9.44 6.19 -4.07
N PHE A 23 8.90 6.47 -5.25
CA PHE A 23 7.48 6.76 -5.45
C PHE A 23 6.70 5.44 -5.59
N SER A 24 6.62 4.66 -4.50
CA SER A 24 5.81 3.44 -4.49
C SER A 24 4.32 3.77 -4.50
N PHE A 25 3.48 2.77 -4.83
CA PHE A 25 2.03 2.97 -4.99
C PHE A 25 1.36 3.66 -3.78
N PRO A 26 1.64 3.27 -2.51
CA PRO A 26 1.11 3.98 -1.34
C PRO A 26 1.58 5.45 -1.24
N ILE A 27 2.85 5.70 -1.57
CA ILE A 27 3.45 7.03 -1.52
C ILE A 27 2.81 7.95 -2.57
N ILE A 28 2.63 7.47 -3.79
CA ILE A 28 1.97 8.21 -4.87
C ILE A 28 0.54 8.55 -4.47
N HIS A 29 -0.20 7.58 -3.93
CA HIS A 29 -1.57 7.81 -3.47
C HIS A 29 -1.61 8.92 -2.41
N SER A 30 -0.80 8.82 -1.36
CA SER A 30 -0.77 9.82 -0.28
C SER A 30 -0.45 11.24 -0.77
N ILE A 31 0.54 11.40 -1.64
CA ILE A 31 0.91 12.71 -2.23
C ILE A 31 -0.25 13.29 -3.06
N ARG A 32 -0.98 12.45 -3.80
CA ARG A 32 -2.11 12.88 -4.64
C ARG A 32 -3.38 13.15 -3.84
N SER A 33 -3.57 12.47 -2.72
CA SER A 33 -4.74 12.64 -1.85
C SER A 33 -4.68 13.92 -1.00
N ASP A 34 -3.49 14.50 -0.79
CA ASP A 34 -3.32 15.85 -0.21
C ASP A 34 -2.30 16.69 -1.01
N PRO A 35 -2.70 17.27 -2.16
CA PRO A 35 -1.80 18.03 -3.03
C PRO A 35 -1.22 19.30 -2.40
N ASN A 36 -1.84 19.80 -1.33
CA ASN A 36 -1.39 21.00 -0.63
C ASN A 36 -0.26 20.67 0.35
N SER A 37 -0.18 19.43 0.84
CA SER A 37 0.88 18.99 1.73
C SER A 37 2.12 18.54 0.95
N ARG A 38 3.21 19.29 1.12
CA ARG A 38 4.55 18.91 0.61
C ARG A 38 5.36 18.09 1.61
N GLN A 39 4.77 17.72 2.76
CA GLN A 39 5.51 17.08 3.85
C GLN A 39 6.10 15.74 3.42
N LEU A 40 5.29 14.85 2.84
CA LEU A 40 5.76 13.53 2.41
C LEU A 40 6.80 13.62 1.27
N LEU A 41 6.61 14.55 0.34
CA LEU A 41 7.59 14.85 -0.73
C LEU A 41 8.94 15.31 -0.17
N ASN A 42 8.92 16.18 0.85
CA ASN A 42 10.14 16.66 1.48
C ASN A 42 10.87 15.53 2.23
N ILE A 43 10.13 14.64 2.90
CA ILE A 43 10.70 13.48 3.58
C ILE A 43 11.38 12.54 2.56
N LEU A 44 10.70 12.22 1.45
CA LEU A 44 11.28 11.40 0.36
C LEU A 44 12.54 12.03 -0.25
N LYS A 45 12.56 13.36 -0.41
CA LYS A 45 13.73 14.07 -0.94
C LYS A 45 14.94 14.01 -0.01
N GLN A 46 14.71 13.95 1.31
CA GLN A 46 15.76 13.89 2.30
C GLN A 46 16.47 12.53 2.33
N LYS A 47 15.82 11.45 1.86
CA LYS A 47 16.39 10.08 1.87
C LYS A 47 16.99 9.71 3.23
N SER A 48 16.30 10.11 4.29
CA SER A 48 16.80 10.00 5.65
C SER A 48 16.53 8.62 6.23
N ASP A 49 17.49 8.11 7.01
CA ASP A 49 17.35 6.90 7.80
C ASP A 49 16.79 7.15 9.22
N SER A 50 16.45 8.40 9.55
CA SER A 50 15.83 8.74 10.84
C SER A 50 14.52 7.98 11.05
N VAL A 51 14.43 7.32 12.19
CA VAL A 51 13.24 6.56 12.61
C VAL A 51 12.06 7.51 12.84
N GLU A 52 12.32 8.69 13.38
CA GLU A 52 11.32 9.73 13.65
C GLU A 52 10.66 10.22 12.35
N LEU A 53 11.46 10.45 11.30
CA LEU A 53 10.93 10.83 9.99
C LEU A 53 10.12 9.70 9.34
N LYS A 54 10.52 8.44 9.52
CA LYS A 54 9.75 7.29 9.04
C LYS A 54 8.42 7.16 9.77
N GLN A 55 8.39 7.34 11.09
CA GLN A 55 7.15 7.35 11.87
C GLN A 55 6.23 8.51 11.46
N PHE A 56 6.79 9.70 11.24
CA PHE A 56 6.02 10.84 10.78
C PHE A 56 5.43 10.61 9.38
N ALA A 57 6.19 10.00 8.47
CA ALA A 57 5.68 9.61 7.15
C ALA A 57 4.54 8.58 7.23
N LEU A 58 4.60 7.63 8.17
CA LEU A 58 3.49 6.70 8.42
C LEU A 58 2.23 7.42 8.88
N GLN A 59 2.35 8.40 9.77
CA GLN A 59 1.20 9.22 10.18
C GLN A 59 0.57 9.98 9.01
N LEU A 60 1.39 10.48 8.06
CA LEU A 60 0.88 11.12 6.85
C LEU A 60 0.12 10.11 5.97
N LEU A 61 0.63 8.89 5.84
CA LEU A 61 -0.02 7.82 5.08
C LEU A 61 -1.36 7.39 5.71
N GLU A 62 -1.42 7.32 7.04
CA GLU A 62 -2.64 7.06 7.79
C GLU A 62 -3.65 8.20 7.62
N LYS A 63 -3.21 9.46 7.72
CA LYS A 63 -4.06 10.64 7.53
C LYS A 63 -4.72 10.68 6.16
N THR A 64 -4.03 10.21 5.12
CA THR A 64 -4.58 10.15 3.76
C THR A 64 -5.31 8.84 3.47
N ASN A 65 -5.61 8.00 4.47
CA ASN A 65 -6.26 6.68 4.33
C ASN A 65 -5.60 5.76 3.28
N THR A 66 -4.29 5.91 3.08
CA THR A 66 -3.57 5.23 1.99
C THR A 66 -3.62 3.72 2.14
N PHE A 67 -3.52 3.21 3.37
CA PHE A 67 -3.51 1.77 3.59
C PHE A 67 -4.84 1.10 3.27
N ALA A 68 -5.95 1.72 3.67
CA ALA A 68 -7.28 1.25 3.34
C ALA A 68 -7.46 1.25 1.81
N TYR A 69 -7.08 2.33 1.15
CA TYR A 69 -7.12 2.43 -0.31
C TYR A 69 -6.31 1.32 -1.01
N CYS A 70 -5.06 1.09 -0.59
CA CYS A 70 -4.24 0.06 -1.19
C CYS A 70 -4.81 -1.35 -0.97
N ARG A 71 -5.41 -1.64 0.19
CA ARG A 71 -6.07 -2.93 0.45
C ARG A 71 -7.28 -3.12 -0.45
N GLN A 72 -8.12 -2.10 -0.60
CA GLN A 72 -9.28 -2.15 -1.48
C GLN A 72 -8.85 -2.33 -2.95
N PHE A 73 -7.83 -1.59 -3.40
CA PHE A 73 -7.30 -1.72 -4.76
C PHE A 73 -6.75 -3.13 -5.03
N LEU A 74 -6.02 -3.72 -4.07
CA LEU A 74 -5.55 -5.10 -4.17
C LEU A 74 -6.71 -6.11 -4.22
N ALA A 75 -7.78 -5.89 -3.44
CA ALA A 75 -8.97 -6.75 -3.48
C ALA A 75 -9.69 -6.70 -4.83
N VAL A 76 -9.76 -5.52 -5.46
CA VAL A 76 -10.30 -5.38 -6.82
C VAL A 76 -9.43 -6.13 -7.83
N LEU A 77 -8.11 -5.93 -7.80
CA LEU A 77 -7.18 -6.63 -8.69
C LEU A 77 -7.22 -8.14 -8.51
N GLU A 78 -7.31 -8.64 -7.27
CA GLU A 78 -7.45 -10.06 -6.99
C GLU A 78 -8.73 -10.61 -7.62
N LYS A 79 -9.86 -9.91 -7.45
CA LYS A 79 -11.15 -10.31 -8.03
C LYS A 79 -11.08 -10.36 -9.55
N GLU A 80 -10.46 -9.37 -10.18
CA GLU A 80 -10.25 -9.34 -11.63
C GLU A 80 -9.36 -10.49 -12.09
N ALA A 81 -8.24 -10.74 -11.41
CA ALA A 81 -7.32 -11.83 -11.74
C ALA A 81 -8.02 -13.21 -11.63
N ARG A 82 -8.82 -13.43 -10.57
CA ARG A 82 -9.58 -14.69 -10.41
C ARG A 82 -10.63 -14.87 -11.49
N LYS A 83 -11.35 -13.79 -11.84
CA LYS A 83 -12.33 -13.81 -12.93
C LYS A 83 -11.66 -14.14 -14.28
N GLU A 84 -10.48 -13.60 -14.53
CA GLU A 84 -9.71 -13.90 -15.75
C GLU A 84 -9.30 -15.37 -15.80
N ILE A 85 -8.77 -15.91 -14.70
CA ILE A 85 -8.39 -17.34 -14.57
C ILE A 85 -9.60 -18.24 -14.87
N GLU A 86 -10.76 -17.93 -14.28
CA GLU A 86 -12.01 -18.66 -14.53
C GLU A 86 -12.42 -18.59 -16.02
N SER A 87 -12.35 -17.40 -16.61
CA SER A 87 -12.75 -17.17 -18.01
C SER A 87 -11.90 -17.93 -19.03
N LEU A 88 -10.63 -18.20 -18.70
CA LEU A 88 -9.68 -18.91 -19.56
C LEU A 88 -9.67 -20.43 -19.33
N GLY A 89 -10.65 -20.98 -18.59
CA GLY A 89 -10.79 -22.42 -18.36
C GLY A 89 -10.29 -22.92 -17.01
N GLY A 90 -9.93 -22.00 -16.08
CA GLY A 90 -9.56 -22.32 -14.71
C GLY A 90 -8.15 -22.89 -14.56
N ASN A 91 -7.50 -22.59 -13.44
CA ASN A 91 -6.20 -23.16 -13.11
C ASN A 91 -5.99 -23.23 -11.59
N LYS A 92 -6.13 -24.44 -11.04
CA LYS A 92 -5.99 -24.72 -9.60
C LYS A 92 -4.64 -24.33 -9.02
N THR A 93 -3.57 -24.35 -9.82
CA THR A 93 -2.23 -23.94 -9.36
C THR A 93 -2.15 -22.42 -9.24
N LEU A 94 -2.70 -21.69 -10.21
CA LEU A 94 -2.76 -20.23 -10.16
C LEU A 94 -3.69 -19.74 -9.04
N GLU A 95 -4.84 -20.40 -8.83
CA GLU A 95 -5.74 -20.07 -7.72
C GLU A 95 -5.05 -20.20 -6.36
N LYS A 96 -4.26 -21.27 -6.15
CA LYS A 96 -3.45 -21.43 -4.93
C LYS A 96 -2.38 -20.35 -4.77
N ILE A 97 -1.77 -19.91 -5.87
CA ILE A 97 -0.81 -18.80 -5.82
C ILE A 97 -1.55 -17.51 -5.44
N MET A 98 -2.74 -17.27 -5.99
CA MET A 98 -3.57 -16.14 -5.60
C MET A 98 -3.90 -16.18 -4.11
N ASP A 99 -4.29 -17.34 -3.56
CA ASP A 99 -4.58 -17.50 -2.13
C ASP A 99 -3.38 -17.16 -1.22
N VAL A 100 -2.15 -17.45 -1.68
CA VAL A 100 -0.91 -17.11 -0.96
C VAL A 100 -0.61 -15.61 -1.02
N LEU A 101 -0.98 -14.95 -2.13
CA LEU A 101 -0.77 -13.51 -2.34
C LEU A 101 -1.90 -12.66 -1.72
N SER A 102 -3.07 -13.25 -1.47
CA SER A 102 -4.21 -12.58 -0.85
C SER A 102 -3.88 -12.04 0.53
N ILE A 103 -4.26 -10.80 0.79
CA ILE A 103 -4.14 -10.19 2.11
C ILE A 103 -5.47 -10.40 2.83
N LYS A 104 -5.43 -10.93 4.07
CA LYS A 104 -6.63 -11.01 4.92
C LYS A 104 -7.13 -9.59 5.20
N VAL A 105 -8.27 -9.24 4.62
CA VAL A 105 -8.96 -7.97 4.90
C VAL A 105 -9.62 -8.12 6.27
N GLU A 106 -9.19 -7.34 7.26
CA GLU A 106 -9.91 -7.24 8.54
C GLU A 106 -11.16 -6.35 8.36
N GLU A 107 -12.25 -6.70 9.05
CA GLU A 107 -13.54 -6.00 9.00
C GLU A 107 -13.38 -4.55 9.52
N GLY A 108 -13.14 -3.60 8.62
CA GLY A 108 -13.00 -2.18 8.93
C GLY A 108 -12.70 -1.26 7.75
N ASP A 109 -12.33 -1.82 6.58
CA ASP A 109 -11.94 -1.05 5.39
C ASP A 109 -13.07 -0.76 4.40
N VAL A 110 -14.34 -0.90 4.82
CA VAL A 110 -15.47 -0.73 3.90
C VAL A 110 -15.88 0.73 3.82
N ASP A 111 -15.67 1.27 2.61
CA ASP A 111 -16.38 2.39 1.98
C ASP A 111 -15.64 3.75 1.91
N VAL A 112 -14.98 3.98 0.77
CA VAL A 112 -15.10 5.24 0.02
C VAL A 112 -15.12 4.90 -1.47
N SER A 113 -16.22 5.23 -2.14
CA SER A 113 -16.40 5.19 -3.59
C SER A 113 -15.15 5.66 -4.36
N LEU A 114 -14.53 4.74 -5.11
CA LEU A 114 -13.44 4.98 -6.04
C LEU A 114 -13.92 5.88 -7.19
N SER A 115 -13.87 7.19 -7.01
CA SER A 115 -14.00 8.16 -8.11
C SER A 115 -12.61 8.48 -8.63
N TYR A 116 -12.16 7.73 -9.64
CA TYR A 116 -11.09 8.19 -10.51
C TYR A 116 -11.63 9.31 -11.40
N LYS A 117 -11.16 10.54 -11.18
CA LYS A 117 -11.11 11.61 -12.18
C LYS A 117 -9.66 11.96 -12.46
#